data_AF-A0A1H7IN48-F1
#
_entry.id   AF-A0A1H7IN48-F1
#
_cell.length_a   1.000
_cell.length_b   1.000
_cell.length_c   1.000
_cell.angle_alpha   90.00
_cell.angle_beta   90.00
_cell.angle_gamma   90.00
#
_symmetry.space_group_name_H-M   'P 1'
#
loop_
_entity.id
_entity.type
_entity.pdbx_description
1 polymer ?
#
loop_
_entity_poly.entity_id
_entity_poly.type
_entity_poly.pdbx_seq_one_letter_code
_entity_poly.pdbx_strand_id
1 'polypeptide(L)'
;MSAKKYKENAPVPVQLVDAMAARARRMHNYLWHEVRDNWLTYPKDVQEELRKAGWEPPRPAWDASGNPLLDNDSGEDFLYMHRQAIRYANKILAQANDPDYPRVEGWLEIPAPDNPDFPVPPPWFDPAEFPVIMRFTTRSKTDLTFEKYLKPWETMFTDPPFLKGISLGTFGSLLHATVHDTVRHRWAEVPGGKRPEPGADVPSIPVDWDDPRYDYLGDTYSMQVNPIYWKFSGWLDERTDNWKVVHGVFGNNFWKGTWMGKLPVAPEGAPAGLHERLEDPEVASQHAKEAEQLLVIIAKSIAPGEASS
;
A
#
# COMPACT_ATOMS: atom_id res chain seq x y z
N MET A 1 6.36 24.76 28.54
CA MET A 1 5.26 24.01 27.93
C MET A 1 5.72 22.57 27.83
N SER A 2 5.12 21.66 28.60
CA SER A 2 5.49 20.23 28.56
C SER A 2 5.02 19.66 27.23
N ALA A 3 5.95 19.27 26.36
CA ALA A 3 5.63 18.45 25.21
C ALA A 3 5.02 17.16 25.76
N LYS A 4 3.73 16.91 25.47
CA LYS A 4 3.12 15.61 25.71
C LYS A 4 4.01 14.58 25.02
N LYS A 5 4.68 13.76 25.83
CA LYS A 5 5.53 12.67 25.35
C LYS A 5 4.59 11.57 24.90
N TYR A 6 4.15 11.60 23.64
CA TYR A 6 3.40 10.49 23.05
C TYR A 6 4.27 9.23 23.11
N LYS A 7 3.65 8.07 23.35
CA LYS A 7 4.37 6.81 23.24
C LYS A 7 4.62 6.56 21.76
N GLU A 8 5.89 6.53 21.34
CA GLU A 8 6.29 6.24 19.95
C GLU A 8 5.67 4.92 19.43
N ASN A 9 5.35 4.01 20.36
CA ASN A 9 4.75 2.69 20.16
C ASN A 9 3.34 2.49 20.73
N ALA A 10 2.52 3.54 20.80
CA ALA A 10 1.12 3.35 21.16
C ALA A 10 0.45 2.34 20.21
N PRO A 11 -0.31 1.35 20.73
CA PRO A 11 -1.03 0.40 19.90
C PRO A 11 -2.04 1.15 19.03
N VAL A 12 -2.18 0.73 17.77
CA VAL A 12 -3.17 1.32 16.88
C VAL A 12 -4.58 1.04 17.43
N PRO A 13 -5.46 2.06 17.53
CA PRO A 13 -6.82 1.86 18.02
C PRO A 13 -7.60 0.82 17.22
N VAL A 14 -8.37 -0.01 17.92
CA VAL A 14 -9.15 -1.12 17.32
C VAL A 14 -10.12 -0.63 16.24
N GLN A 15 -10.66 0.57 16.38
CA GLN A 15 -11.55 1.18 15.39
C GLN A 15 -10.87 1.36 14.03
N LEU A 16 -9.57 1.73 14.03
CA LEU A 16 -8.80 1.82 12.79
C LEU A 16 -8.49 0.43 12.24
N VAL A 17 -8.09 -0.51 13.10
CA VAL A 17 -7.83 -1.90 12.73
C VAL A 17 -9.06 -2.53 12.07
N ASP A 18 -10.23 -2.45 12.70
CA ASP A 18 -11.49 -3.00 12.19
C ASP A 18 -11.91 -2.35 10.87
N ALA A 19 -11.78 -1.02 10.76
CA ALA A 19 -12.11 -0.31 9.54
C ALA A 19 -11.22 -0.77 8.37
N MET A 20 -9.93 -1.02 8.63
CA MET A 20 -8.93 -1.42 7.63
C MET A 20 -8.99 -2.92 7.31
N ALA A 21 -9.48 -3.73 8.24
CA ALA A 21 -9.76 -5.14 8.07
C ALA A 21 -11.04 -5.40 7.27
N ALA A 22 -11.91 -4.40 7.08
CA ALA A 22 -13.12 -4.54 6.28
C ALA A 22 -12.81 -5.01 4.85
N ARG A 23 -13.46 -6.10 4.43
CA ARG A 23 -13.22 -6.79 3.15
C ARG A 23 -13.14 -5.85 1.95
N ALA A 24 -14.06 -4.89 1.83
CA ALA A 24 -14.09 -3.99 0.68
C ALA A 24 -12.82 -3.12 0.57
N ARG A 25 -12.24 -2.70 1.71
CA ARG A 25 -10.97 -1.95 1.72
C ARG A 25 -9.78 -2.87 1.42
N ARG A 26 -9.77 -4.08 1.98
CA ARG A 26 -8.74 -5.10 1.68
C ARG A 26 -8.69 -5.44 0.19
N MET A 27 -9.85 -5.76 -0.40
CA MET A 27 -10.01 -6.05 -1.82
C MET A 27 -9.63 -4.87 -2.70
N HIS A 28 -10.05 -3.65 -2.33
CA HIS A 28 -9.69 -2.46 -3.08
C HIS A 28 -8.17 -2.26 -3.08
N ASN A 29 -7.51 -2.34 -1.92
CA ASN A 29 -6.07 -2.14 -1.80
C ASN A 29 -5.30 -3.21 -2.61
N TYR A 30 -5.73 -4.46 -2.50
CA TYR A 30 -5.15 -5.57 -3.26
C TYR A 30 -5.27 -5.32 -4.77
N LEU A 31 -6.48 -5.10 -5.28
CA LEU A 31 -6.70 -4.89 -6.71
C LEU A 31 -6.00 -3.63 -7.24
N TRP A 32 -5.99 -2.55 -6.47
CA TRP A 32 -5.32 -1.31 -6.87
C TRP A 32 -3.82 -1.50 -7.04
N HIS A 33 -3.16 -2.25 -6.15
CA HIS A 33 -1.77 -2.66 -6.33
C HIS A 33 -1.58 -3.59 -7.53
N GLU A 34 -2.34 -4.69 -7.56
CA GLU A 34 -2.27 -5.71 -8.60
C GLU A 34 -2.34 -5.09 -10.01
N VAL A 35 -3.35 -4.24 -10.25
CA VAL A 35 -3.61 -3.70 -11.59
C VAL A 35 -2.55 -2.70 -12.05
N ARG A 36 -2.15 -1.75 -11.22
CA ARG A 36 -1.15 -0.74 -11.64
C ARG A 36 0.24 -1.33 -11.72
N ASP A 37 0.54 -2.29 -10.85
CA ASP A 37 1.88 -2.84 -10.78
C ASP A 37 2.15 -3.80 -11.95
N ASN A 38 1.11 -4.49 -12.42
CA ASN A 38 1.21 -5.48 -13.49
C ASN A 38 0.56 -5.07 -14.82
N TRP A 39 0.03 -3.84 -14.96
CA TRP A 39 -0.75 -3.45 -16.13
C TRP A 39 -0.09 -3.80 -17.47
N LEU A 40 1.20 -3.49 -17.63
CA LEU A 40 1.93 -3.69 -18.88
C LEU A 40 2.38 -5.15 -19.11
N THR A 41 2.22 -6.02 -18.13
CA THR A 41 2.48 -7.47 -18.27
C THR A 41 1.22 -8.26 -18.62
N TYR A 42 0.03 -7.69 -18.40
CA TYR A 42 -1.23 -8.36 -18.68
C TYR A 42 -1.47 -8.59 -20.19
N PRO A 43 -2.08 -9.74 -20.54
CA PRO A 43 -2.68 -9.96 -21.85
C PRO A 43 -3.69 -8.86 -22.23
N LYS A 44 -3.86 -8.63 -23.54
CA LYS A 44 -4.69 -7.53 -24.07
C LYS A 44 -6.18 -7.68 -23.77
N ASP A 45 -6.68 -8.90 -23.73
CA ASP A 45 -8.04 -9.24 -23.32
C ASP A 45 -8.29 -8.89 -21.84
N VAL A 46 -7.34 -9.19 -20.95
CA VAL A 46 -7.44 -8.79 -19.54
C VAL A 46 -7.39 -7.28 -19.37
N GLN A 47 -6.50 -6.59 -20.08
CA GLN A 47 -6.49 -5.12 -20.10
C GLN A 47 -7.84 -4.55 -20.55
N GLU A 48 -8.49 -5.17 -21.54
CA GLU A 48 -9.79 -4.72 -22.04
C GLU A 48 -10.92 -4.97 -21.02
N GLU A 49 -10.94 -6.12 -20.35
CA GLU A 49 -11.93 -6.39 -19.29
C GLU A 49 -11.77 -5.42 -18.10
N LEU A 50 -10.53 -5.15 -17.67
CA LEU A 50 -10.24 -4.16 -16.63
C LEU A 50 -10.63 -2.74 -17.07
N ARG A 51 -10.37 -2.37 -18.33
CA ARG A 51 -10.77 -1.08 -18.91
C ARG A 51 -12.28 -0.90 -18.89
N LYS A 52 -13.05 -1.90 -19.36
CA LYS A 52 -14.52 -1.89 -19.31
C LYS A 52 -15.04 -1.77 -17.88
N ALA A 53 -14.36 -2.40 -16.93
CA ALA A 53 -14.70 -2.30 -15.52
C ALA A 53 -14.35 -0.94 -14.90
N GLY A 54 -13.56 -0.09 -15.58
CA GLY A 54 -13.12 1.22 -15.10
C GLY A 54 -11.82 1.20 -14.28
N TRP A 55 -11.07 0.10 -14.37
CA TRP A 55 -9.84 -0.15 -13.61
C TRP A 55 -8.56 0.05 -14.42
N GLU A 56 -8.62 0.59 -15.64
CA GLU A 56 -7.39 0.96 -16.37
C GLU A 56 -6.60 2.03 -15.58
N PRO A 57 -5.35 1.74 -15.18
CA PRO A 57 -4.50 2.73 -14.56
C PRO A 57 -4.10 3.74 -15.63
N PRO A 58 -4.31 5.05 -15.40
CA PRO A 58 -3.92 6.08 -16.37
C PRO A 58 -2.39 6.13 -16.54
N ARG A 59 -1.64 5.67 -15.53
CA ARG A 59 -0.18 5.66 -15.47
C ARG A 59 0.27 4.35 -14.82
N PRO A 60 0.72 3.35 -15.61
CA PRO A 60 1.29 2.12 -15.06
C PRO A 60 2.52 2.43 -14.19
N ALA A 61 2.74 1.67 -13.11
CA ALA A 61 3.90 1.89 -12.24
C ALA A 61 5.18 1.25 -12.76
N TRP A 62 5.06 0.14 -13.51
CA TRP A 62 6.19 -0.64 -14.00
C TRP A 62 6.08 -0.90 -15.50
N ASP A 63 7.23 -1.01 -16.16
CA ASP A 63 7.33 -1.50 -17.52
C ASP A 63 7.14 -3.04 -17.58
N ALA A 64 7.04 -3.58 -18.79
CA ALA A 64 6.89 -5.02 -18.99
C ALA A 64 8.12 -5.85 -18.55
N SER A 65 9.26 -5.21 -18.26
CA SER A 65 10.48 -5.86 -17.76
C SER A 65 10.59 -5.80 -16.24
N GLY A 66 9.62 -5.18 -15.54
CA GLY A 66 9.63 -5.01 -14.10
C GLY A 66 10.51 -3.86 -13.61
N ASN A 67 10.81 -2.86 -14.46
CA ASN A 67 11.47 -1.63 -14.01
C ASN A 67 10.43 -0.54 -13.70
N PRO A 68 10.66 0.30 -12.67
CA PRO A 68 9.73 1.36 -12.35
C PRO A 68 9.74 2.45 -13.44
N LEU A 69 8.55 2.89 -13.84
CA LEU A 69 8.37 4.02 -14.74
C LEU A 69 8.49 5.32 -13.95
N LEU A 70 9.54 6.10 -14.24
CA LEU A 70 9.90 7.29 -13.46
C LEU A 70 9.41 8.61 -14.06
N ASP A 71 8.97 8.61 -15.33
CA ASP A 71 8.69 9.80 -16.14
C ASP A 71 7.22 9.95 -16.56
N ASN A 72 6.34 9.06 -16.08
CA ASN A 72 4.91 9.08 -16.42
C ASN A 72 4.00 9.61 -15.32
N ASP A 73 4.56 10.17 -14.24
CA ASP A 73 3.85 10.65 -13.03
C ASP A 73 3.07 9.59 -12.23
N SER A 74 3.29 8.27 -12.47
CA SER A 74 2.62 7.19 -11.71
C SER A 74 2.90 7.23 -10.20
N GLY A 75 4.08 7.71 -9.80
CA GLY A 75 4.41 7.92 -8.40
C GLY A 75 3.49 8.90 -7.67
N GLU A 76 2.85 9.83 -8.38
CA GLU A 76 1.86 10.72 -7.76
C GLU A 76 0.59 9.96 -7.39
N ASP A 77 0.13 9.01 -8.22
CA ASP A 77 -1.00 8.14 -7.90
C ASP A 77 -0.70 7.33 -6.61
N PHE A 78 0.54 6.86 -6.47
CA PHE A 78 1.02 6.15 -5.27
C PHE A 78 0.97 7.02 -4.01
N LEU A 79 1.59 8.19 -4.04
CA LEU A 79 1.62 9.09 -2.89
C LEU A 79 0.22 9.60 -2.53
N TYR A 80 -0.60 9.89 -3.54
CA TYR A 80 -1.96 10.38 -3.34
C TYR A 80 -2.84 9.34 -2.65
N MET A 81 -2.79 8.07 -3.08
CA MET A 81 -3.56 6.98 -2.47
C MET A 81 -3.22 6.85 -0.98
N HIS A 82 -1.94 6.77 -0.63
CA HIS A 82 -1.50 6.65 0.77
C HIS A 82 -1.88 7.88 1.61
N ARG A 83 -1.80 9.08 1.01
CA ARG A 83 -2.29 10.31 1.67
C ARG A 83 -3.79 10.27 1.94
N GLN A 84 -4.61 9.75 1.02
CA GLN A 84 -6.04 9.58 1.28
C GLN A 84 -6.30 8.53 2.38
N ALA A 85 -5.54 7.44 2.41
CA ALA A 85 -5.63 6.44 3.48
C ALA A 85 -5.31 7.05 4.85
N ILE A 86 -4.26 7.88 4.96
CA ILE A 86 -3.91 8.60 6.20
C ILE A 86 -4.98 9.62 6.59
N ARG A 87 -5.52 10.38 5.62
CA ARG A 87 -6.63 11.31 5.89
C ARG A 87 -7.84 10.58 6.46
N TYR A 88 -8.17 9.42 5.90
CA TYR A 88 -9.27 8.60 6.38
C TYR A 88 -9.00 7.99 7.76
N ALA A 89 -7.80 7.47 7.99
CA ALA A 89 -7.37 6.99 9.31
C ALA A 89 -7.49 8.08 10.37
N ASN A 90 -7.04 9.31 10.06
CA ASN A 90 -7.15 10.45 10.96
C ASN A 90 -8.61 10.85 11.25
N LYS A 91 -9.53 10.68 10.29
CA LYS A 91 -10.97 10.85 10.53
C LYS A 91 -11.46 9.85 11.59
N ILE A 92 -11.08 8.57 11.48
CA ILE A 92 -11.45 7.53 12.45
C ILE A 92 -10.84 7.82 13.83
N LEU A 93 -9.55 8.17 13.87
CA LEU A 93 -8.84 8.44 15.12
C LEU A 93 -9.41 9.65 15.86
N ALA A 94 -9.77 10.71 15.14
CA ALA A 94 -10.45 11.87 15.71
C ALA A 94 -11.80 11.50 16.35
N GLN A 95 -12.53 10.54 15.78
CA GLN A 95 -13.79 10.04 16.34
C GLN A 95 -13.56 9.10 17.53
N ALA A 96 -12.53 8.26 17.48
CA ALA A 96 -12.13 7.41 18.60
C ALA A 96 -11.67 8.24 19.81
N ASN A 97 -11.12 9.45 19.56
CA ASN A 97 -10.71 10.42 20.57
C ASN A 97 -9.74 9.82 21.61
N ASP A 98 -8.83 8.95 21.14
CA ASP A 98 -7.79 8.36 21.96
C ASP A 98 -6.67 9.41 22.20
N PRO A 99 -6.42 9.82 23.46
CA PRO A 99 -5.40 10.83 23.76
C PRO A 99 -3.96 10.34 23.51
N ASP A 100 -3.74 9.02 23.45
CA ASP A 100 -2.44 8.41 23.22
C ASP A 100 -2.16 8.19 21.72
N TYR A 101 -3.20 8.18 20.88
CA TYR A 101 -3.11 8.05 19.43
C TYR A 101 -4.09 9.02 18.71
N PRO A 102 -3.86 10.35 18.78
CA PRO A 102 -4.82 11.33 18.25
C PRO A 102 -4.85 11.40 16.71
N ARG A 103 -3.78 10.95 16.06
CA ARG A 103 -3.61 10.90 14.60
C ARG A 103 -2.49 9.92 14.24
N VAL A 104 -2.43 9.52 12.98
CA VAL A 104 -1.28 8.82 12.41
C VAL A 104 -0.05 9.72 12.52
N GLU A 105 0.99 9.20 13.16
CA GLU A 105 2.30 9.82 13.22
C GLU A 105 3.31 8.83 12.67
N GLY A 106 3.97 9.25 11.60
CA GLY A 106 5.01 8.47 10.96
C GLY A 106 6.27 8.39 11.80
N TRP A 107 7.19 7.52 11.37
CA TRP A 107 8.56 7.60 11.87
C TRP A 107 9.20 8.93 11.47
N LEU A 108 10.07 9.46 12.32
CA LEU A 108 10.95 10.57 11.95
C LEU A 108 12.10 10.06 11.08
N GLU A 109 12.68 8.93 11.51
CA GLU A 109 13.68 8.17 10.80
C GLU A 109 13.28 6.69 10.78
N ILE A 110 13.59 5.99 9.69
CA ILE A 110 13.39 4.55 9.57
C ILE A 110 14.18 3.86 10.70
N PRO A 111 13.53 3.04 11.55
CA PRO A 111 14.18 2.46 12.73
C PRO A 111 15.42 1.65 12.38
N ALA A 112 16.50 1.89 13.14
CA ALA A 112 17.73 1.12 13.09
C ALA A 112 17.50 -0.34 13.52
N PRO A 113 18.36 -1.29 13.10
CA PRO A 113 18.16 -2.70 13.42
C PRO A 113 18.13 -3.04 14.92
N ASP A 114 18.82 -2.24 15.73
CA ASP A 114 18.90 -2.39 17.19
C ASP A 114 17.84 -1.57 17.95
N ASN A 115 16.92 -0.92 17.23
CA ASN A 115 15.84 -0.15 17.84
C ASN A 115 14.89 -1.10 18.60
N PRO A 116 14.77 -0.98 19.95
CA PRO A 116 14.00 -1.92 20.75
C PRO A 116 12.49 -1.75 20.59
N ASP A 117 12.05 -0.60 20.08
CA ASP A 117 10.66 -0.25 19.86
C ASP A 117 10.13 -0.85 18.56
N PHE A 118 10.98 -1.07 17.56
CA PHE A 118 10.59 -1.62 16.26
C PHE A 118 11.49 -2.79 15.85
N PRO A 119 11.52 -3.89 16.63
CA PRO A 119 12.37 -5.03 16.33
C PRO A 119 12.05 -5.62 14.94
N VAL A 120 13.10 -5.94 14.18
CA VAL A 120 12.95 -6.61 12.88
C VAL A 120 12.68 -8.09 13.13
N PRO A 121 11.56 -8.66 12.64
CA PRO A 121 11.28 -10.07 12.84
C PRO A 121 12.30 -10.96 12.12
N PRO A 122 12.64 -12.14 12.69
CA PRO A 122 13.63 -13.03 12.10
C PRO A 122 13.25 -13.45 10.68
N PRO A 123 14.23 -13.75 9.81
CA PRO A 123 13.95 -14.30 8.49
C PRO A 123 13.31 -15.67 8.60
N TRP A 124 12.46 -15.96 7.62
CA TRP A 124 11.74 -17.23 7.52
C TRP A 124 11.74 -17.70 6.07
N PHE A 125 11.36 -18.96 5.87
CA PHE A 125 11.33 -19.60 4.57
C PHE A 125 9.99 -20.28 4.31
N ASP A 126 9.37 -19.96 3.18
CA ASP A 126 8.21 -20.69 2.65
C ASP A 126 8.62 -21.34 1.32
N PRO A 127 8.65 -22.69 1.24
CA PRO A 127 8.98 -23.40 0.00
C PRO A 127 7.92 -23.23 -1.09
N ALA A 128 6.70 -22.81 -0.76
CA ALA A 128 5.62 -22.58 -1.72
C ALA A 128 5.66 -21.15 -2.32
N GLU A 129 6.52 -20.28 -1.80
CA GLU A 129 6.68 -18.91 -2.29
C GLU A 129 7.74 -18.80 -3.39
N PHE A 130 7.58 -17.82 -4.29
CA PHE A 130 8.53 -17.63 -5.38
C PHE A 130 9.95 -17.37 -4.83
N PRO A 131 11.00 -18.06 -5.33
CA PRO A 131 12.35 -17.92 -4.81
C PRO A 131 12.89 -16.49 -4.84
N VAL A 132 12.47 -15.67 -5.81
CA VAL A 132 12.86 -14.26 -5.90
C VAL A 132 12.28 -13.44 -4.75
N ILE A 133 11.00 -13.65 -4.40
CA ILE A 133 10.31 -12.99 -3.29
C ILE A 133 10.92 -13.42 -1.96
N MET A 134 11.19 -14.72 -1.78
CA MET A 134 11.82 -15.21 -0.55
C MET A 134 13.24 -14.68 -0.36
N ARG A 135 14.03 -14.60 -1.44
CA ARG A 135 15.37 -13.99 -1.39
C ARG A 135 15.30 -12.51 -1.06
N PHE A 136 14.35 -11.79 -1.65
CA PHE A 136 14.14 -10.38 -1.35
C PHE A 136 13.76 -10.18 0.12
N THR A 137 12.75 -10.92 0.61
CA THR A 137 12.29 -10.88 2.00
C THR A 137 13.42 -11.17 3.00
N THR A 138 14.19 -12.22 2.75
CA THR A 138 15.33 -12.58 3.61
C THR A 138 16.40 -11.50 3.61
N ARG A 139 16.71 -10.91 2.45
CA ARG A 139 17.69 -9.82 2.34
C ARG A 139 17.21 -8.55 3.04
N SER A 140 15.94 -8.19 2.89
CA SER A 140 15.34 -6.97 3.48
C SER A 140 15.44 -6.93 5.00
N LYS A 141 15.51 -8.10 5.65
CA LYS A 141 15.68 -8.26 7.10
C LYS A 141 17.11 -8.05 7.62
N THR A 142 18.12 -8.04 6.75
CA THR A 142 19.52 -7.93 7.20
C THR A 142 19.90 -6.50 7.59
N ASP A 143 20.82 -6.36 8.55
CA ASP A 143 21.43 -5.08 8.89
C ASP A 143 22.16 -4.47 7.70
N LEU A 144 22.77 -5.31 6.85
CA LEU A 144 23.41 -4.87 5.62
C LEU A 144 22.44 -4.13 4.71
N THR A 145 21.18 -4.59 4.59
CA THR A 145 20.18 -3.88 3.78
C THR A 145 19.83 -2.53 4.38
N PHE A 146 19.78 -2.44 5.71
CA PHE A 146 19.56 -1.16 6.37
C PHE A 146 20.72 -0.18 6.08
N GLU A 147 21.95 -0.61 6.32
CA GLU A 147 23.15 0.23 6.19
C GLU A 147 23.46 0.62 4.74
N LYS A 148 23.22 -0.27 3.78
CA LYS A 148 23.59 -0.06 2.37
C LYS A 148 22.49 0.52 1.51
N TYR A 149 21.22 0.38 1.92
CA TYR A 149 20.09 0.81 1.11
C TYR A 149 19.13 1.72 1.88
N LEU A 150 18.49 1.26 2.96
CA LEU A 150 17.45 2.06 3.63
C LEU A 150 17.98 3.38 4.17
N LYS A 151 19.11 3.40 4.89
CA LYS A 151 19.66 4.63 5.45
C LYS A 151 20.17 5.61 4.38
N PRO A 152 20.88 5.15 3.33
CA PRO A 152 21.20 6.00 2.18
C PRO A 152 19.97 6.53 1.44
N TRP A 153 18.94 5.70 1.21
CA TRP A 153 17.70 6.15 0.57
C TRP A 153 16.94 7.17 1.41
N GLU A 154 16.82 6.95 2.72
CA GLU A 154 16.25 7.95 3.63
C GLU A 154 17.00 9.27 3.57
N THR A 155 18.34 9.22 3.61
CA THR A 155 19.16 10.44 3.50
C THR A 155 18.89 11.16 2.19
N MET A 156 18.83 10.43 1.07
CA MET A 156 18.53 10.99 -0.25
C MET A 156 17.12 11.57 -0.34
N PHE A 157 16.11 10.89 0.19
CA PHE A 157 14.70 11.31 0.15
C PHE A 157 14.34 12.38 1.17
N THR A 158 15.31 12.84 1.96
CA THR A 158 15.19 13.98 2.87
C THR A 158 16.11 15.14 2.49
N ASP A 159 17.01 14.94 1.52
CA ASP A 159 17.97 15.94 1.07
C ASP A 159 17.30 17.01 0.18
N PRO A 160 17.27 18.30 0.59
CA PRO A 160 16.59 19.33 -0.19
C PRO A 160 17.15 19.54 -1.61
N PRO A 161 18.48 19.54 -1.86
CA PRO A 161 19.04 19.53 -3.21
C PRO A 161 18.51 18.40 -4.10
N PHE A 162 18.47 17.16 -3.60
CA PHE A 162 17.91 16.03 -4.35
C PHE A 162 16.42 16.25 -4.65
N LEU A 163 15.62 16.59 -3.64
CA LEU A 163 14.17 16.82 -3.80
C LEU A 163 13.86 17.95 -4.79
N LYS A 164 14.67 19.01 -4.81
CA LYS A 164 14.54 20.12 -5.77
C LYS A 164 14.77 19.68 -7.22
N GLY A 165 15.57 18.63 -7.43
CA GLY A 165 15.99 18.15 -8.74
C GLY A 165 15.00 17.19 -9.42
N ILE A 166 13.95 16.76 -8.74
CA ILE A 166 13.03 15.73 -9.25
C ILE A 166 11.56 16.17 -9.18
N SER A 167 10.74 15.64 -10.09
CA SER A 167 9.29 15.80 -10.01
C SER A 167 8.70 14.96 -8.88
N LEU A 168 7.48 15.29 -8.46
CA LEU A 168 6.75 14.49 -7.47
C LEU A 168 6.45 13.08 -7.98
N GLY A 169 6.14 12.95 -9.28
CA GLY A 169 5.97 11.66 -9.95
C GLY A 169 7.21 10.77 -9.86
N THR A 170 8.38 11.29 -10.24
CA THR A 170 9.65 10.54 -10.11
C THR A 170 9.93 10.19 -8.65
N PHE A 171 9.68 11.14 -7.73
CA PHE A 171 9.87 10.92 -6.30
C PHE A 171 9.02 9.77 -5.76
N GLY A 172 7.71 9.77 -6.07
CA GLY A 172 6.79 8.71 -5.66
C GLY A 172 7.16 7.35 -6.23
N SER A 173 7.56 7.28 -7.51
CA SER A 173 7.98 6.01 -8.13
C SER A 173 9.24 5.44 -7.49
N LEU A 174 10.21 6.31 -7.16
CA LEU A 174 11.42 5.89 -6.43
C LEU A 174 11.09 5.41 -5.02
N LEU A 175 10.25 6.13 -4.28
CA LEU A 175 9.82 5.72 -2.94
C LEU A 175 9.11 4.36 -2.95
N HIS A 176 8.21 4.15 -3.92
CA HIS A 176 7.48 2.90 -4.09
C HIS A 176 8.43 1.72 -4.37
N ALA A 177 9.33 1.89 -5.33
CA ALA A 177 10.24 0.84 -5.79
C ALA A 177 11.41 0.54 -4.84
N THR A 178 11.65 1.39 -3.83
CA THR A 178 12.79 1.24 -2.91
C THR A 178 12.33 1.07 -1.46
N VAL A 179 12.11 2.17 -0.75
CA VAL A 179 11.85 2.17 0.70
C VAL A 179 10.54 1.46 1.01
N HIS A 180 9.46 1.73 0.29
CA HIS A 180 8.16 1.12 0.56
C HIS A 180 8.23 -0.42 0.49
N ASP A 181 8.72 -0.96 -0.65
CA ASP A 181 8.78 -2.42 -0.83
C ASP A 181 9.82 -3.08 0.08
N THR A 182 10.91 -2.39 0.42
CA THR A 182 11.90 -2.93 1.36
C THR A 182 11.36 -2.95 2.80
N VAL A 183 10.70 -1.89 3.25
CA VAL A 183 10.16 -1.77 4.62
C VAL A 183 9.08 -2.81 4.87
N ARG A 184 8.14 -3.01 3.94
CA ARG A 184 7.07 -4.00 4.12
C ARG A 184 7.64 -5.40 4.34
N HIS A 185 8.66 -5.80 3.59
CA HIS A 185 9.28 -7.12 3.73
C HIS A 185 10.23 -7.22 4.93
N ARG A 186 10.90 -6.12 5.29
CA ARG A 186 11.79 -6.07 6.46
C ARG A 186 11.01 -6.37 7.74
N TRP A 187 9.87 -5.70 7.94
CA TRP A 187 9.04 -5.89 9.13
C TRP A 187 7.96 -6.98 8.99
N ALA A 188 7.84 -7.66 7.84
CA ALA A 188 6.88 -8.74 7.70
C ALA A 188 7.23 -9.93 8.62
N GLU A 189 6.31 -10.30 9.50
CA GLU A 189 6.40 -11.55 10.26
C GLU A 189 6.02 -12.76 9.40
N VAL A 190 6.26 -13.97 9.91
CA VAL A 190 5.74 -15.19 9.27
C VAL A 190 4.22 -15.08 9.23
N PRO A 191 3.57 -15.11 8.06
CA PRO A 191 2.12 -15.14 8.03
C PRO A 191 1.66 -16.48 8.62
N GLY A 192 0.81 -16.45 9.66
CA GLY A 192 0.29 -17.66 10.31
C GLY A 192 -0.48 -18.59 9.36
N GLY A 193 -0.77 -18.12 8.15
CA GLY A 193 -1.10 -18.90 6.97
C GLY A 193 -1.06 -18.00 5.73
N LYS A 194 -1.11 -18.59 4.54
CA LYS A 194 -1.21 -17.87 3.26
C LYS A 194 -2.64 -17.89 2.75
N ARG A 195 -3.23 -16.71 2.51
CA ARG A 195 -4.56 -16.65 1.88
C ARG A 195 -4.50 -17.27 0.49
N PRO A 196 -5.55 -17.96 0.04
CA PRO A 196 -5.59 -18.40 -1.32
C PRO A 196 -5.74 -17.19 -2.25
N GLU A 197 -5.04 -17.23 -3.39
CA GLU A 197 -5.24 -16.25 -4.44
C GLU A 197 -6.55 -16.52 -5.18
N PRO A 198 -7.34 -15.49 -5.54
CA PRO A 198 -8.51 -15.67 -6.39
C PRO A 198 -8.12 -16.34 -7.71
N GLY A 199 -8.93 -17.28 -8.21
CA GLY A 199 -8.63 -18.05 -9.41
C GLY A 199 -9.77 -18.97 -9.83
N ALA A 200 -9.49 -19.93 -10.72
CA ALA A 200 -10.49 -20.89 -11.17
C ALA A 200 -11.02 -21.77 -10.02
N ASP A 201 -10.11 -22.24 -9.16
CA ASP A 201 -10.44 -23.13 -8.03
C ASP A 201 -10.87 -22.38 -6.78
N VAL A 202 -10.53 -21.10 -6.69
CA VAL A 202 -10.84 -20.21 -5.56
C VAL A 202 -11.57 -18.99 -6.11
N PRO A 203 -12.89 -19.08 -6.36
CA PRO A 203 -13.65 -17.97 -6.95
C PRO A 203 -13.80 -16.79 -5.99
N SER A 204 -13.50 -16.98 -4.70
CA SER A 204 -13.60 -15.97 -3.66
C SER A 204 -12.60 -16.22 -2.53
N ILE A 205 -11.98 -15.16 -2.00
CA ILE A 205 -11.12 -15.28 -0.81
C ILE A 205 -12.00 -15.65 0.39
N PRO A 206 -11.74 -16.76 1.11
CA PRO A 206 -12.55 -17.13 2.27
C PRO A 206 -12.63 -16.00 3.29
N VAL A 207 -13.81 -15.80 3.88
CA VAL A 207 -14.06 -14.69 4.82
C VAL A 207 -13.21 -14.74 6.09
N ASP A 208 -12.66 -15.91 6.44
CA ASP A 208 -11.75 -16.06 7.57
C ASP A 208 -10.45 -15.24 7.38
N TRP A 209 -10.08 -14.89 6.14
CA TRP A 209 -8.94 -14.01 5.84
C TRP A 209 -9.24 -12.53 6.03
N ASP A 210 -10.50 -12.16 6.30
CA ASP A 210 -10.87 -10.80 6.70
C ASP A 210 -10.55 -10.54 8.18
N ASP A 211 -10.29 -11.59 8.96
CA ASP A 211 -9.90 -11.51 10.37
C ASP A 211 -8.76 -10.50 10.57
N PRO A 212 -8.88 -9.52 11.49
CA PRO A 212 -7.84 -8.52 11.73
C PRO A 212 -6.48 -9.10 12.14
N ARG A 213 -6.43 -10.35 12.61
CA ARG A 213 -5.18 -11.08 12.89
C ARG A 213 -4.42 -11.46 11.62
N TYR A 214 -5.06 -11.40 10.45
CA TYR A 214 -4.38 -11.47 9.17
C TYR A 214 -3.98 -10.05 8.73
N ASP A 215 -2.79 -9.65 9.17
CA ASP A 215 -2.19 -8.33 8.98
C ASP A 215 -0.79 -8.42 8.33
N TYR A 216 -0.58 -9.44 7.49
CA TYR A 216 0.71 -9.69 6.86
C TYR A 216 1.14 -8.50 5.97
N LEU A 217 2.26 -7.84 6.33
CA LEU A 217 2.81 -6.69 5.59
C LEU A 217 3.25 -7.03 4.16
N GLY A 218 3.60 -8.29 3.89
CA GLY A 218 3.99 -8.73 2.55
C GLY A 218 2.82 -8.83 1.58
N ASP A 219 1.57 -8.77 2.04
CA ASP A 219 0.38 -8.90 1.20
C ASP A 219 -0.45 -7.59 1.21
N THR A 220 -0.71 -7.08 0.01
CA THR A 220 -1.47 -5.83 -0.21
C THR A 220 -2.93 -5.97 0.22
N TYR A 221 -3.45 -7.19 0.39
CA TYR A 221 -4.76 -7.44 0.99
C TYR A 221 -4.81 -7.05 2.47
N SER A 222 -3.69 -7.20 3.20
CA SER A 222 -3.67 -7.13 4.66
C SER A 222 -2.76 -6.08 5.27
N MET A 223 -1.77 -5.57 4.53
CA MET A 223 -0.73 -4.71 5.12
C MET A 223 -1.28 -3.51 5.90
N GLN A 224 -2.39 -2.90 5.46
CA GLN A 224 -2.98 -1.72 6.08
C GLN A 224 -3.59 -1.99 7.48
N VAL A 225 -3.72 -3.25 7.88
CA VAL A 225 -4.17 -3.65 9.21
C VAL A 225 -2.99 -3.64 10.20
N ASN A 226 -1.77 -3.82 9.72
CA ASN A 226 -0.58 -3.91 10.55
C ASN A 226 -0.19 -2.53 11.13
N PRO A 227 0.18 -2.42 12.42
CA PRO A 227 0.61 -1.17 13.01
C PRO A 227 1.81 -0.49 12.32
N ILE A 228 2.76 -1.27 11.79
CA ILE A 228 3.94 -0.75 11.09
C ILE A 228 3.53 0.01 9.82
N TYR A 229 2.41 -0.38 9.20
CA TYR A 229 1.89 0.32 8.01
C TYR A 229 1.67 1.80 8.24
N TRP A 230 1.08 2.16 9.37
CA TRP A 230 0.77 3.54 9.71
C TRP A 230 2.03 4.35 10.02
N LYS A 231 3.05 3.71 10.60
CA LYS A 231 4.34 4.35 10.88
C LYS A 231 5.12 4.66 9.61
N PHE A 232 5.23 3.70 8.68
CA PHE A 232 5.93 3.97 7.43
C PHE A 232 5.11 4.88 6.50
N SER A 233 3.78 4.72 6.46
CA SER A 233 2.92 5.55 5.61
C SER A 233 2.94 7.00 6.05
N GLY A 234 2.95 7.26 7.37
CA GLY A 234 3.15 8.62 7.90
C GLY A 234 4.51 9.21 7.51
N TRP A 235 5.58 8.41 7.52
CA TRP A 235 6.91 8.85 7.07
C TRP A 235 6.88 9.23 5.58
N LEU A 236 6.27 8.39 4.73
CA LEU A 236 6.09 8.66 3.29
C LEU A 236 5.30 9.95 3.04
N ASP A 237 4.21 10.16 3.78
CA ASP A 237 3.35 11.33 3.65
C ASP A 237 4.09 12.62 4.03
N GLU A 238 4.89 12.59 5.08
CA GLU A 238 5.72 13.73 5.47
C GLU A 238 6.81 14.02 4.42
N ARG A 239 7.38 12.99 3.78
CA ARG A 239 8.35 13.21 2.69
C ARG A 239 7.72 13.95 1.50
N THR A 240 6.44 13.69 1.21
CA THR A 240 5.68 14.45 0.21
C THR A 240 5.59 15.93 0.59
N ASP A 241 5.39 16.23 1.88
CA ASP A 241 5.36 17.62 2.35
C ASP A 241 6.74 18.29 2.32
N ASN A 242 7.82 17.55 2.59
CA ASN A 242 9.18 18.05 2.41
C ASN A 242 9.45 18.44 0.94
N TRP A 243 9.01 17.60 -0.02
CA TRP A 243 9.09 17.94 -1.44
C TRP A 243 8.33 19.23 -1.75
N LYS A 244 7.10 19.38 -1.23
CA LYS A 244 6.30 20.61 -1.42
C LYS A 244 7.02 21.85 -0.89
N VAL A 245 7.60 21.78 0.30
CA VAL A 245 8.34 22.90 0.92
C VAL A 245 9.49 23.35 0.02
N VAL A 246 10.28 22.40 -0.49
CA VAL A 246 11.44 22.70 -1.36
C VAL A 246 11.01 23.31 -2.70
N HIS A 247 9.84 22.94 -3.21
CA HIS A 247 9.26 23.47 -4.46
C HIS A 247 8.36 24.70 -4.26
N GLY A 248 8.17 25.17 -3.03
CA GLY A 248 7.28 26.30 -2.74
C GLY A 248 5.81 26.03 -3.08
N VAL A 249 5.38 24.77 -2.99
CA VAL A 249 4.02 24.33 -3.31
C VAL A 249 3.15 24.37 -2.05
N PHE A 250 2.04 25.12 -2.13
CA PHE A 250 1.08 25.26 -1.04
C PHE A 250 -0.30 24.71 -1.42
N GLY A 251 -1.07 24.25 -0.42
CA GLY A 251 -2.39 23.67 -0.64
C GLY A 251 -2.34 22.25 -1.25
N ASN A 252 -3.42 21.88 -1.95
CA ASN A 252 -3.65 20.51 -2.47
C ASN A 252 -3.87 20.45 -4.00
N ASN A 253 -3.81 21.57 -4.71
CA ASN A 253 -4.07 21.64 -6.16
C ASN A 253 -2.80 21.47 -7.00
N PHE A 254 -1.90 20.57 -6.58
CA PHE A 254 -0.60 20.34 -7.24
C PHE A 254 -0.45 18.91 -7.79
N TRP A 255 -1.36 18.01 -7.43
CA TRP A 255 -1.38 16.63 -7.92
C TRP A 255 -1.73 16.58 -9.40
N LYS A 256 -0.90 15.91 -10.19
CA LYS A 256 -1.21 15.44 -11.55
C LYS A 256 -1.79 14.02 -11.52
N GLY A 257 -1.28 13.18 -10.61
CA GLY A 257 -1.77 11.82 -10.37
C GLY A 257 -2.64 11.77 -9.11
N THR A 258 -3.85 11.25 -9.24
CA THR A 258 -4.83 11.08 -8.15
C THR A 258 -5.60 9.77 -8.23
N TRP A 259 -5.16 8.85 -9.10
CA TRP A 259 -5.88 7.63 -9.40
C TRP A 259 -5.76 6.61 -8.27
N MET A 260 -6.88 6.39 -7.59
CA MET A 260 -7.03 5.38 -6.54
C MET A 260 -7.89 4.21 -7.04
N GLY A 261 -7.75 3.83 -8.31
CA GLY A 261 -8.64 2.82 -8.89
C GLY A 261 -10.03 3.36 -9.21
N LYS A 262 -10.95 2.45 -9.52
CA LYS A 262 -12.36 2.80 -9.69
C LYS A 262 -12.97 3.17 -8.34
N LEU A 263 -13.59 4.34 -8.28
CA LEU A 263 -14.41 4.72 -7.13
C LEU A 263 -15.67 3.83 -7.08
N PRO A 264 -16.08 3.37 -5.88
CA PRO A 264 -17.31 2.62 -5.71
C PRO A 264 -18.50 3.40 -6.27
N VAL A 265 -19.38 2.70 -6.99
CA VAL A 265 -20.66 3.27 -7.43
C VAL A 265 -21.51 3.49 -6.18
N ALA A 266 -21.94 4.73 -5.97
CA ALA A 266 -22.69 5.14 -4.80
C ALA A 266 -23.86 6.06 -5.20
N PRO A 267 -24.92 6.15 -4.38
CA PRO A 267 -26.06 7.03 -4.64
C PRO A 267 -25.67 8.50 -4.79
N GLU A 268 -26.57 9.30 -5.38
CA GLU A 268 -26.41 10.74 -5.46
C GLU A 268 -26.24 11.36 -4.06
N GLY A 269 -25.29 12.28 -3.92
CA GLY A 269 -24.94 12.90 -2.63
C GLY A 269 -23.96 12.08 -1.77
N ALA A 270 -23.53 10.90 -2.21
CA ALA A 270 -22.49 10.15 -1.52
C ALA A 270 -21.16 10.92 -1.43
N PRO A 271 -20.33 10.66 -0.41
CA PRO A 271 -19.02 11.29 -0.26
C PRO A 271 -18.15 11.16 -1.52
N ALA A 272 -17.32 12.15 -1.79
CA ALA A 272 -16.42 12.12 -2.95
C ALA A 272 -15.25 11.13 -2.78
N GLY A 273 -14.85 10.84 -1.54
CA GLY A 273 -13.70 9.99 -1.22
C GLY A 273 -14.01 8.50 -1.27
N LEU A 274 -13.01 7.72 -1.70
CA LEU A 274 -13.07 6.26 -1.77
C LEU A 274 -13.47 5.63 -0.43
N HIS A 275 -12.73 5.94 0.63
CA HIS A 275 -12.89 5.24 1.90
C HIS A 275 -14.20 5.58 2.61
N GLU A 276 -14.69 6.80 2.43
CA GLU A 276 -15.99 7.25 2.94
C GLU A 276 -17.15 6.58 2.19
N ARG A 277 -17.05 6.36 0.87
CA ARG A 277 -18.07 5.58 0.14
C ARG A 277 -18.16 4.14 0.64
N LEU A 278 -17.03 3.57 1.03
CA LEU A 278 -16.96 2.22 1.62
C LEU A 278 -17.45 2.14 3.07
N GLU A 279 -17.93 3.24 3.67
CA GLU A 279 -18.67 3.19 4.95
C GLU A 279 -20.11 2.70 4.76
N ASP A 280 -20.68 2.86 3.56
CA ASP A 280 -21.99 2.30 3.22
C ASP A 280 -21.85 0.78 2.98
N PRO A 281 -22.57 -0.08 3.74
CA PRO A 281 -22.43 -1.53 3.63
C PRO A 281 -22.84 -2.11 2.26
N GLU A 282 -23.83 -1.52 1.59
CA GLU A 282 -24.29 -1.98 0.28
C GLU A 282 -23.24 -1.65 -0.80
N VAL A 283 -22.74 -0.40 -0.78
CA VAL A 283 -21.65 0.05 -1.65
C VAL A 283 -20.39 -0.80 -1.42
N ALA A 284 -20.03 -1.04 -0.16
CA ALA A 284 -18.86 -1.85 0.21
C ALA A 284 -19.00 -3.31 -0.27
N SER A 285 -20.17 -3.93 -0.06
CA SER A 285 -20.43 -5.31 -0.50
C SER A 285 -20.34 -5.45 -2.01
N GLN A 286 -20.95 -4.52 -2.76
CA GLN A 286 -20.93 -4.53 -4.21
C GLN A 286 -19.52 -4.30 -4.75
N HIS A 287 -18.78 -3.36 -4.18
CA HIS A 287 -17.40 -3.06 -4.57
C HIS A 287 -16.46 -4.24 -4.31
N ALA A 288 -16.60 -4.92 -3.17
CA ALA A 288 -15.80 -6.10 -2.84
C ALA A 288 -16.04 -7.25 -3.84
N LYS A 289 -17.30 -7.50 -4.22
CA LYS A 289 -17.66 -8.52 -5.22
C LYS A 289 -17.09 -8.20 -6.59
N GLU A 290 -17.15 -6.94 -7.01
CA GLU A 290 -16.57 -6.51 -8.29
C GLU A 290 -15.05 -6.71 -8.29
N ALA A 291 -14.37 -6.25 -7.23
CA ALA A 291 -12.92 -6.37 -7.14
C ALA A 291 -12.46 -7.84 -7.19
N GLU A 292 -13.17 -8.73 -6.50
CA GLU A 292 -12.92 -10.16 -6.51
C GLU A 292 -13.11 -10.80 -7.90
N GLN A 293 -14.18 -10.43 -8.62
CA GLN A 293 -14.41 -10.90 -9.98
C GLN A 293 -13.25 -10.51 -10.91
N LEU A 294 -12.72 -9.29 -10.78
CA LEU A 294 -11.58 -8.82 -11.57
C LEU A 294 -10.29 -9.56 -11.22
N LEU A 295 -10.04 -9.84 -9.94
CA LEU A 295 -8.90 -10.66 -9.51
C LEU A 295 -8.98 -12.09 -10.09
N VAL A 296 -10.16 -12.69 -10.12
CA VAL A 296 -10.37 -14.01 -10.76
C VAL A 296 -10.09 -13.94 -12.27
N ILE A 297 -10.49 -12.86 -12.96
CA ILE A 297 -10.18 -12.65 -14.39
C ILE A 297 -8.67 -12.58 -14.61
N ILE A 298 -7.96 -11.78 -13.79
CA ILE A 298 -6.52 -11.64 -13.85
C ILE A 298 -5.85 -13.01 -13.67
N ALA A 299 -6.18 -13.73 -12.60
CA ALA A 299 -5.55 -15.01 -12.27
C ALA A 299 -5.75 -16.08 -13.35
N LYS A 300 -6.95 -16.17 -13.94
CA LYS A 300 -7.23 -17.12 -15.04
C LYS A 300 -6.37 -16.87 -16.28
N SER A 301 -5.97 -15.63 -16.52
CA SER A 301 -5.13 -15.28 -17.68
C SER A 301 -3.64 -15.52 -17.48
N ILE A 302 -3.19 -15.57 -16.22
CA ILE A 302 -1.78 -15.74 -15.84
C ILE A 302 -1.45 -17.20 -15.51
N ALA A 303 -2.46 -18.01 -15.16
CA ALA A 303 -2.27 -19.45 -15.00
C ALA A 303 -1.70 -20.05 -16.30
N PRO A 304 -0.56 -20.77 -16.25
CA PRO A 304 -0.05 -21.45 -17.43
C PRO A 304 -1.16 -22.39 -17.91
N GLY A 305 -1.61 -22.17 -19.14
CA GLY A 305 -2.63 -23.02 -19.74
C GLY A 305 -2.24 -24.47 -19.54
N GLU A 306 -3.15 -25.28 -19.00
CA GLU A 306 -3.11 -26.71 -19.21
C GLU A 306 -2.93 -26.89 -20.71
N ALA A 307 -1.71 -27.29 -21.10
CA ALA A 307 -1.41 -27.68 -22.45
C ALA A 307 -2.42 -28.78 -22.77
N SER A 308 -3.33 -28.47 -23.68
CA SER A 308 -4.32 -29.39 -24.20
C SER A 308 -3.57 -30.59 -24.76
N SER A 309 -3.85 -31.77 -24.18
CA SER A 309 -3.77 -33.13 -24.74
C SER A 309 -2.56 -33.49 -25.61
#